data_AF-A0A8T4YXE4-F1
#
_entry.id   AF-A0A8T4YXE4-F1
#
_cell.length_a   1.000
_cell.length_b   1.000
_cell.length_c   1.000
_cell.angle_alpha   90.00
_cell.angle_beta   90.00
_cell.angle_gamma   90.00
#
_symmetry.space_group_name_H-M   'P 1'
#
loop_
_entity.id
_entity.type
_entity.pdbx_description
1 polymer ?
#
loop_
_entity_poly.entity_id
_entity_poly.type
_entity_poly.pdbx_seq_one_letter_code
_entity_poly.pdbx_strand_id
1 'polypeptide(L)'
;MSRPEFGGQHGAFLPTTTYSIGDLRGLLIMAGPGIKKGAIVSRTVWLTDIVPTVCHLMELPIPREAEGAIIYQALEDPDMKIKELKNLRVKYERLKNAVESEIRLT
;
A
#
# COMPACT_ATOMS: atom_id res chain seq x y z
N MET A 1 -36.11 -7.82 12.65
CA MET A 1 -36.67 -8.73 11.64
C MET A 1 -36.41 -8.10 10.27
N SER A 2 -35.52 -8.68 9.47
CA SER A 2 -35.21 -8.18 8.11
C SER A 2 -36.42 -8.40 7.21
N ARG A 3 -36.85 -7.38 6.46
CA ARG A 3 -37.95 -7.56 5.51
C ARG A 3 -37.50 -8.47 4.36
N PRO A 4 -38.35 -9.41 3.88
CA PRO A 4 -37.97 -10.40 2.86
C PRO A 4 -37.45 -9.76 1.57
N GLU A 5 -37.93 -8.57 1.22
CA GLU A 5 -37.53 -7.82 0.02
C GLU A 5 -36.04 -7.44 -0.03
N PHE A 6 -35.32 -7.42 1.09
CA PHE A 6 -33.89 -7.08 1.15
C PHE A 6 -32.96 -8.31 1.19
N GLY A 7 -33.51 -9.53 1.14
CA GLY A 7 -32.72 -10.76 1.11
C GLY A 7 -31.97 -10.93 -0.21
N GLY A 8 -30.66 -11.26 -0.15
CA GLY A 8 -29.85 -11.61 -1.33
C GLY A 8 -29.43 -10.44 -2.23
N GLN A 9 -29.71 -9.19 -1.84
CA GLN A 9 -29.34 -8.00 -2.61
C GLN A 9 -27.97 -7.45 -2.20
N HIS A 10 -27.16 -7.02 -3.18
CA HIS A 10 -25.94 -6.26 -2.91
C HIS A 10 -26.28 -4.78 -2.64
N GLY A 11 -25.65 -4.18 -1.62
CA GLY A 11 -25.83 -2.75 -1.29
C GLY A 11 -27.04 -2.40 -0.42
N ALA A 12 -27.87 -3.39 -0.05
CA ALA A 12 -29.01 -3.18 0.86
C ALA A 12 -28.59 -2.93 2.33
N PHE A 13 -27.31 -3.16 2.66
CA PHE A 13 -26.76 -3.07 4.00
C PHE A 13 -25.46 -2.26 3.98
N LEU A 14 -25.10 -1.65 5.12
CA LEU A 14 -23.83 -0.95 5.22
C LEU A 14 -22.67 -1.95 5.12
N PRO A 15 -21.61 -1.64 4.35
CA PRO A 15 -20.47 -2.54 4.13
C PRO A 15 -19.60 -2.73 5.38
N THR A 16 -19.91 -2.04 6.47
CA THR A 16 -19.23 -2.15 7.77
C THR A 16 -20.09 -2.84 8.83
N THR A 17 -21.30 -3.29 8.48
CA THR A 17 -22.21 -3.93 9.44
C THR A 17 -21.73 -5.32 9.82
N THR A 18 -21.79 -5.61 11.11
CA THR A 18 -21.68 -6.96 11.68
C THR A 18 -23.05 -7.38 12.22
N TYR A 19 -23.40 -8.66 12.07
CA TYR A 19 -24.63 -9.22 12.60
C TYR A 19 -24.43 -10.67 13.04
N SER A 20 -24.54 -10.91 14.35
CA SER A 20 -24.28 -12.22 14.95
C SER A 20 -22.90 -12.74 14.54
N ILE A 21 -22.83 -13.90 13.89
CA ILE A 21 -21.59 -14.50 13.38
C ILE A 21 -21.15 -13.95 12.01
N GLY A 22 -21.97 -13.09 11.38
CA GLY A 22 -21.73 -12.54 10.06
C GLY A 22 -21.07 -11.16 10.11
N ASP A 23 -20.18 -10.91 9.15
CA ASP A 23 -19.54 -9.62 8.92
C ASP A 23 -19.67 -9.28 7.43
N LEU A 24 -20.15 -8.08 7.12
CA LEU A 24 -20.32 -7.63 5.73
C LEU A 24 -19.08 -6.91 5.18
N ARG A 25 -18.02 -6.74 5.98
CA ARG A 25 -16.75 -6.22 5.49
C ARG A 25 -16.14 -7.15 4.45
N GLY A 26 -15.52 -6.54 3.43
CA GLY A 26 -14.79 -7.29 2.42
C GLY A 26 -13.57 -8.02 3.00
N LEU A 27 -13.28 -9.20 2.45
CA LEU A 27 -12.06 -9.94 2.75
C LEU A 27 -10.90 -9.41 1.89
N LEU A 28 -9.81 -9.01 2.54
CA LEU A 28 -8.55 -8.66 1.90
C LEU A 28 -7.47 -9.69 2.26
N ILE A 29 -6.85 -10.28 1.24
CA ILE A 29 -5.67 -11.12 1.37
C ILE A 29 -4.61 -10.57 0.43
N MET A 30 -3.41 -10.32 0.95
CA MET A 30 -2.26 -9.83 0.19
C MET A 30 -1.13 -10.85 0.24
N ALA A 31 -0.53 -11.16 -0.91
CA ALA A 31 0.61 -12.07 -1.02
C ALA A 31 1.47 -11.70 -2.22
N GLY A 32 2.79 -11.72 -2.04
CA GLY A 32 3.76 -11.41 -3.09
C GLY A 32 5.07 -10.86 -2.53
N PRO A 33 6.03 -10.50 -3.39
CA PRO A 33 7.26 -9.85 -2.99
C PRO A 33 7.01 -8.56 -2.20
N GLY A 34 7.73 -8.36 -1.09
CA GLY A 34 7.60 -7.18 -0.24
C GLY A 34 6.35 -7.16 0.65
N ILE A 35 5.50 -8.19 0.62
CA ILE A 35 4.34 -8.33 1.49
C ILE A 35 4.67 -9.19 2.71
N LYS A 36 4.35 -8.69 3.90
CA LYS A 36 4.66 -9.34 5.17
C LYS A 36 3.85 -10.64 5.33
N LYS A 37 4.56 -11.76 5.55
CA LYS A 37 3.94 -13.07 5.73
C LYS A 37 3.26 -13.21 7.09
N GLY A 38 2.08 -13.82 7.10
CA GLY A 38 1.32 -14.12 8.33
C GLY A 38 0.87 -12.89 9.13
N ALA A 39 0.94 -11.70 8.53
CA ALA A 39 0.53 -10.47 9.19
C ALA A 39 -1.00 -10.34 9.19
N ILE A 40 -1.55 -9.90 10.33
CA ILE A 40 -2.94 -9.49 10.46
C ILE A 40 -2.96 -7.98 10.69
N VAL A 41 -3.62 -7.26 9.80
CA VAL A 41 -3.79 -5.80 9.91
C VAL A 41 -5.02 -5.52 10.78
N SER A 42 -4.82 -4.86 11.92
CA SER A 42 -5.89 -4.62 12.90
C SER A 42 -6.86 -3.51 12.51
N ARG A 43 -6.40 -2.53 11.72
CA ARG A 43 -7.26 -1.45 11.21
C ARG A 43 -8.18 -1.98 10.10
N THR A 44 -9.35 -1.38 9.94
CA THR A 44 -10.14 -1.53 8.71
C THR A 44 -9.34 -1.00 7.53
N VAL A 45 -9.19 -1.82 6.50
CA VAL A 45 -8.68 -1.42 5.19
C VAL A 45 -9.86 -1.12 4.29
N TRP A 46 -9.85 0.05 3.67
CA TRP A 46 -10.92 0.47 2.75
C TRP A 46 -10.55 0.12 1.32
N LEU A 47 -11.56 -0.05 0.45
CA LEU A 47 -11.34 -0.26 -1.00
C LEU A 47 -10.49 0.86 -1.62
N THR A 48 -10.62 2.08 -1.10
CA THR A 48 -9.83 3.26 -1.53
C THR A 48 -8.34 3.13 -1.23
N ASP A 49 -7.93 2.27 -0.28
CA ASP A 49 -6.52 2.02 0.06
C ASP A 49 -5.81 1.12 -0.98
N ILE A 50 -6.57 0.37 -1.79
CA ILE A 50 -6.01 -0.65 -2.70
C ILE A 50 -5.20 0.00 -3.81
N VAL A 51 -5.78 0.99 -4.51
CA VAL A 51 -5.12 1.68 -5.63
C VAL A 51 -3.79 2.32 -5.22
N PRO A 52 -3.71 3.20 -4.19
CA PRO A 52 -2.44 3.79 -3.80
C PRO A 52 -1.41 2.75 -3.34
N THR A 53 -1.85 1.65 -2.71
CA THR A 53 -0.95 0.56 -2.31
C THR A 53 -0.35 -0.18 -3.51
N VAL A 54 -1.18 -0.54 -4.50
CA VAL A 54 -0.72 -1.21 -5.72
C VAL A 54 0.22 -0.30 -6.51
N CYS A 55 -0.12 0.99 -6.67
CA CYS A 55 0.75 1.95 -7.33
C CYS A 55 2.10 2.06 -6.62
N HIS A 56 2.12 2.14 -5.28
CA HIS A 56 3.35 2.18 -4.51
C HIS A 56 4.24 0.95 -4.73
N LEU A 57 3.65 -0.25 -4.73
CA LEU A 57 4.36 -1.51 -4.94
C LEU A 57 4.90 -1.66 -6.37
N MET A 58 4.17 -1.13 -7.35
CA MET A 58 4.53 -1.20 -8.77
C MET A 58 5.40 -0.02 -9.25
N GLU A 59 5.79 0.88 -8.34
CA GLU A 59 6.53 2.11 -8.67
C GLU A 59 5.79 3.01 -9.68
N LEU A 60 4.46 2.99 -9.63
CA LEU A 60 3.61 3.83 -10.46
C LEU A 60 3.25 5.13 -9.72
N PRO A 61 3.02 6.24 -10.45
CA PRO A 61 2.50 7.45 -9.84
C PRO A 61 1.12 7.16 -9.23
N ILE A 62 0.93 7.61 -7.99
CA ILE A 62 -0.35 7.51 -7.31
C ILE A 62 -1.31 8.52 -7.95
N PRO A 63 -2.54 8.13 -8.32
CA PRO A 63 -3.52 9.06 -8.85
C PRO A 63 -3.76 10.24 -7.92
N ARG A 64 -3.81 11.46 -8.47
CA ARG A 64 -4.02 12.71 -7.69
C ARG A 64 -5.29 12.68 -6.84
N GLU A 65 -6.32 11.99 -7.33
CA GLU A 65 -7.65 11.90 -6.69
C GLU A 65 -7.79 10.64 -5.82
N ALA A 66 -6.70 9.90 -5.56
CA ALA A 66 -6.74 8.80 -4.61
C ALA A 66 -6.96 9.34 -3.18
N GLU A 67 -8.06 8.93 -2.55
CA GLU A 67 -8.42 9.36 -1.19
C GLU A 67 -7.88 8.42 -0.10
N GLY A 68 -7.57 7.17 -0.46
CA GLY A 68 -7.06 6.17 0.48
C GLY A 68 -5.57 6.28 0.76
N ALA A 69 -5.09 5.46 1.68
CA ALA A 69 -3.69 5.43 2.10
C ALA A 69 -3.02 4.10 1.75
N ILE A 70 -1.70 4.15 1.54
CA ILE A 70 -0.88 2.95 1.38
C ILE A 70 -0.97 2.09 2.65
N ILE A 71 -1.18 0.79 2.50
CA ILE A 71 -1.29 -0.17 3.61
C ILE A 71 0.13 -0.57 4.07
N TYR A 72 0.89 0.39 4.60
CA TYR A 72 2.27 0.16 5.06
C TYR A 72 2.39 -0.97 6.09
N GLN A 73 1.36 -1.21 6.91
CA GLN A 73 1.32 -2.31 7.88
C GLN A 73 1.43 -3.70 7.23
N ALA A 74 1.05 -3.82 5.95
CA ALA A 74 1.12 -5.06 5.18
C ALA A 74 2.49 -5.28 4.51
N LEU A 75 3.40 -4.30 4.54
CA LEU A 75 4.70 -4.38 3.87
C LEU A 75 5.78 -4.97 4.78
N GLU A 76 6.73 -5.70 4.21
CA GLU A 76 7.91 -6.22 4.92
C GLU A 76 8.80 -5.08 5.43
N ASP A 77 9.01 -4.06 4.59
CA ASP A 77 9.78 -2.86 4.91
C ASP A 77 9.02 -1.59 4.45
N PRO A 78 8.31 -0.92 5.37
CA PRO A 78 7.61 0.34 5.07
C PRO A 78 8.54 1.46 4.57
N ASP A 79 9.82 1.42 4.95
CA ASP A 79 10.80 2.46 4.62
C ASP A 79 11.65 2.10 3.38
N MET A 80 11.32 1.03 2.66
CA MET A 80 12.10 0.51 1.53
C MET A 80 12.52 1.61 0.55
N LYS A 81 11.56 2.46 0.14
CA LYS A 81 11.81 3.54 -0.82
C LYS A 81 12.67 4.67 -0.27
N ILE A 82 12.54 4.99 1.01
CA ILE A 82 13.39 5.99 1.66
C ILE A 82 14.82 5.47 1.77
N LYS A 83 15.01 4.19 2.11
CA LYS A 83 16.32 3.54 2.18
C LYS A 83 16.99 3.46 0.80
N GLU A 84 16.23 3.08 -0.22
CA GLU A 84 16.69 3.07 -1.62
C GLU A 84 17.17 4.46 -2.06
N LEU A 85 16.37 5.50 -1.82
CA LEU A 85 16.71 6.88 -2.16
C LEU A 85 17.98 7.37 -1.43
N LYS A 86 18.13 7.05 -0.13
CA LYS A 86 19.33 7.37 0.64
C LYS A 86 20.57 6.71 0.04
N ASN A 87 20.48 5.43 -0.30
CA ASN A 87 21.58 4.70 -0.92
C ASN A 87 21.96 5.29 -2.28
N LEU A 88 20.96 5.67 -3.09
CA LEU A 88 21.18 6.27 -4.39
C LEU A 88 21.88 7.63 -4.27
N ARG A 89 21.47 8.48 -3.33
CA ARG A 89 22.11 9.78 -3.06
C ARG A 89 23.58 9.63 -2.66
N VAL A 90 23.90 8.68 -1.79
CA VAL A 90 25.30 8.41 -1.39
C VAL A 90 26.14 7.95 -2.57
N LYS A 91 25.62 7.05 -3.41
CA LYS A 91 26.31 6.58 -4.61
C LYS A 91 26.54 7.70 -5.61
N TYR A 92 25.54 8.55 -5.82
CA TYR A 92 25.63 9.71 -6.68
C TYR A 92 26.74 10.67 -6.24
N GLU A 93 26.81 11.01 -4.95
CA GLU A 93 27.83 11.95 -4.46
C GLU A 93 29.25 11.40 -4.64
N ARG A 94 29.44 10.10 -4.40
CA ARG A 94 30.73 9.42 -4.66
C ARG A 94 31.12 9.50 -6.13
N LEU A 95 30.18 9.20 -7.03
CA LEU A 95 30.41 9.26 -8.47
C LEU A 95 30.77 10.67 -8.92
N LYS A 96 30.00 11.66 -8.46
CA LYS A 96 30.23 13.07 -8.76
C LYS A 96 31.63 13.51 -8.34
N ASN A 97 32.04 13.20 -7.11
CA ASN A 97 33.37 13.54 -6.60
C ASN A 97 34.51 12.89 -7.41
N ALA A 98 34.34 11.64 -7.85
CA ALA A 98 35.30 10.97 -8.71
C ALA A 98 35.45 11.69 -10.06
N VAL A 99 34.33 11.99 -10.72
CA VAL A 99 34.32 12.71 -12.01
C VAL A 99 34.94 14.11 -11.88
N GLU A 100 34.60 14.87 -10.83
CA GLU A 100 35.20 16.18 -10.59
C GLU A 100 36.71 16.10 -10.35
N SER A 101 37.19 15.05 -9.69
CA SER A 101 38.63 14.86 -9.48
C SER A 101 39.38 14.55 -10.77
N GLU A 102 38.78 13.79 -11.70
CA GLU A 102 39.36 13.49 -13.01
C GLU A 102 39.39 14.72 -13.91
N ILE A 103 38.31 15.51 -13.93
CA ILE A 103 38.26 16.78 -14.69
C ILE A 103 39.35 17.74 -14.21
N ARG A 104 39.65 17.78 -12.90
CA ARG A 104 40.74 18.62 -12.37
C ARG A 104 42.14 18.14 -12.76
N LEU A 105 42.27 16.89 -13.22
CA LEU A 105 43.55 16.29 -13.63
C LEU A 105 43.80 16.39 -15.15
N THR A 106 42.82 16.87 -15.92
CA THR A 106 42.90 17.09 -17.37
C THR A 106 42.96 18.59 -17.68
#